data_AF-A0AAE1I2P1-F1
#
_entry.id   AF-A0AAE1I2P1-F1
#
_cell.length_a   1.000
_cell.length_b   1.000
_cell.length_c   1.000
_cell.angle_alpha   90.00
_cell.angle_beta   90.00
_cell.angle_gamma   90.00
#
_symmetry.space_group_name_H-M   'P 1'
#
loop_
_entity.id
_entity.type
_entity.pdbx_description
1 polymer ?
#
loop_
_entity_poly.entity_id
_entity_poly.type
_entity_poly.pdbx_seq_one_letter_code
_entity_poly.pdbx_strand_id
1 'polypeptide(L)'
;MKRNKHKKSVEEKMSDMRSKIKVHAKAASRLMKRVDAMKGKMEDLMKSLRKTNAAKVESLISTLPEEQRPLVQAYWIYECVLMRVKAPGLCEKLRQQNKLALPSQKTLLRYMRALRPAYGFQENLFTLLEARSVHYQPGERHGCILLDEMSLETRTYYDKTTCKVHGVVDLGGFETGADLDKRGDHALVVMLQPFK
;
A
#
# COMPACT_ATOMS: atom_id res chain seq x y z
N MET A 1 -67.35 27.71 -32.43
CA MET A 1 -66.91 28.44 -31.21
C MET A 1 -66.08 27.61 -30.19
N LYS A 2 -66.23 26.28 -30.07
CA LYS A 2 -65.51 25.47 -29.04
C LYS A 2 -63.98 25.39 -29.19
N ARG A 3 -63.44 25.39 -30.41
CA ARG A 3 -61.98 25.30 -30.69
C ARG A 3 -61.16 26.48 -30.15
N ASN A 4 -61.74 27.68 -30.09
CA ASN A 4 -61.01 28.89 -29.68
C ASN A 4 -60.86 29.01 -28.14
N LYS A 5 -61.86 28.54 -27.38
CA LYS A 5 -61.77 28.42 -25.90
C LYS A 5 -60.73 27.38 -25.48
N HIS A 6 -60.60 26.29 -26.24
CA HIS A 6 -59.63 25.23 -25.93
C HIS A 6 -58.19 25.69 -26.17
N LYS A 7 -57.91 26.41 -27.27
CA LYS A 7 -56.59 27.03 -27.51
C LYS A 7 -56.18 27.99 -26.39
N LYS A 8 -57.09 28.87 -25.95
CA LYS A 8 -56.83 29.85 -24.90
C LYS A 8 -56.54 29.20 -23.54
N SER A 9 -57.27 28.13 -23.20
CA SER A 9 -57.05 27.35 -21.98
C SER A 9 -55.72 26.58 -21.99
N VAL A 10 -55.28 26.12 -23.17
CA VAL A 10 -53.97 25.46 -23.33
C VAL A 10 -52.83 26.47 -23.19
N GLU A 11 -52.99 27.70 -23.72
CA GLU A 11 -52.00 28.78 -23.56
C GLU A 11 -51.84 29.23 -22.10
N GLU A 12 -52.94 29.38 -21.36
CA GLU A 12 -52.90 29.67 -19.91
C GLU A 12 -52.19 28.57 -19.12
N LYS A 13 -52.48 27.29 -19.40
CA LYS A 13 -51.80 26.16 -18.76
C LYS A 13 -50.31 26.12 -19.10
N MET A 14 -49.93 26.44 -20.33
CA MET A 14 -48.53 26.53 -20.76
C MET A 14 -47.78 27.69 -20.09
N SER A 15 -48.44 28.83 -19.89
CA SER A 15 -47.90 29.98 -19.14
C SER A 15 -47.66 29.63 -17.67
N ASP A 16 -48.65 28.99 -17.03
CA ASP A 16 -48.56 28.57 -15.63
C ASP A 16 -47.52 27.47 -15.42
N MET A 17 -47.34 26.57 -16.39
CA MET A 17 -46.29 25.55 -16.33
C MET A 17 -44.89 26.17 -16.46
N ARG A 18 -44.72 27.17 -17.33
CA ARG A 18 -43.46 27.93 -17.46
C ARG A 18 -43.12 28.70 -16.19
N SER A 19 -44.11 29.28 -15.52
CA SER A 19 -43.90 29.98 -14.25
C SER A 19 -43.42 29.02 -13.15
N LYS A 20 -44.06 27.84 -13.04
CA LYS A 20 -43.66 26.77 -12.10
C LYS A 20 -42.26 26.23 -12.37
N ILE A 21 -41.91 25.97 -13.64
CA ILE A 21 -40.56 25.56 -14.04
C ILE A 21 -39.51 26.61 -13.62
N LYS A 22 -39.82 27.90 -13.79
CA LYS A 22 -38.92 29.00 -13.39
C LYS A 22 -38.71 29.04 -11.87
N VAL A 23 -39.76 28.79 -11.08
CA VAL A 23 -39.67 28.71 -9.62
C VAL A 23 -38.83 27.50 -9.19
N HIS A 24 -39.06 26.32 -9.77
CA HIS A 24 -38.29 25.11 -9.47
C HIS A 24 -36.82 25.24 -9.88
N ALA A 25 -36.51 25.84 -11.02
CA ALA A 25 -35.13 26.12 -11.44
C ALA A 25 -34.41 27.06 -10.45
N LYS A 26 -35.12 28.06 -9.92
CA LYS A 26 -34.58 28.98 -8.89
C LYS A 26 -34.39 28.29 -7.54
N ALA A 27 -35.26 27.36 -7.17
CA ALA A 27 -35.11 26.54 -5.98
C ALA A 27 -33.91 25.58 -6.10
N ALA A 28 -33.74 24.93 -7.26
CA ALA A 28 -32.61 24.05 -7.54
C ALA A 28 -31.26 24.79 -7.48
N SER A 29 -31.18 26.00 -8.05
CA SER A 29 -29.93 26.79 -7.99
C SER A 29 -29.57 27.24 -6.57
N ARG A 30 -30.57 27.53 -5.72
CA ARG A 30 -30.35 27.80 -4.28
C ARG A 30 -29.88 26.55 -3.55
N LEU A 31 -30.43 25.39 -3.88
CA LEU A 31 -30.03 24.12 -3.28
C LEU A 31 -28.58 23.76 -3.66
N MET A 32 -28.21 23.91 -4.93
CA MET A 32 -26.84 23.69 -5.41
C MET A 32 -25.82 24.56 -4.67
N LYS A 33 -26.10 25.86 -4.50
CA LYS A 33 -25.23 26.75 -3.72
C LYS A 33 -25.07 26.31 -2.26
N ARG A 34 -26.13 25.79 -1.62
CA ARG A 34 -26.05 25.24 -0.26
C ARG A 34 -25.24 23.95 -0.20
N VAL A 35 -25.35 23.10 -1.21
CA VAL A 35 -24.55 21.86 -1.32
C VAL A 35 -23.07 22.19 -1.49
N ASP A 36 -22.72 23.16 -2.33
CA ASP A 36 -21.32 23.58 -2.51
C ASP A 36 -20.73 24.21 -1.25
N ALA A 37 -21.52 25.04 -0.55
CA ALA A 37 -21.12 25.59 0.75
C ALA A 37 -20.94 24.50 1.83
N MET A 38 -21.78 23.45 1.83
CA MET A 38 -21.61 22.30 2.73
C MET A 38 -20.37 21.47 2.38
N LYS A 39 -20.06 21.27 1.09
CA LYS A 39 -18.83 20.59 0.66
C LYS A 39 -17.58 21.32 1.15
N GLY A 40 -17.53 22.66 1.02
CA GLY A 40 -16.43 23.46 1.54
C GLY A 40 -16.23 23.29 3.06
N LYS A 41 -17.32 23.40 3.83
CA LYS A 41 -17.28 23.17 5.28
C LYS A 41 -16.82 21.75 5.65
N MET A 42 -17.25 20.74 4.88
CA MET A 42 -16.85 19.34 5.07
C MET A 42 -15.35 19.15 4.80
N GLU A 43 -14.80 19.80 3.77
CA GLU A 43 -13.37 19.77 3.47
C GLU A 43 -12.54 20.46 4.55
N ASP A 44 -13.00 21.60 5.07
CA ASP A 44 -12.35 22.31 6.17
C ASP A 44 -12.36 21.48 7.46
N LEU A 45 -13.49 20.83 7.77
CA LEU A 45 -13.62 19.95 8.93
C LEU A 45 -12.69 18.73 8.80
N MET A 46 -12.62 18.11 7.61
CA MET A 46 -11.67 17.03 7.32
C MET A 46 -10.22 17.49 7.47
N LYS A 47 -9.89 18.71 7.03
CA LYS A 47 -8.54 19.27 7.15
C LYS A 47 -8.15 19.50 8.61
N SER A 48 -9.10 19.95 9.43
CA SER A 48 -8.91 20.12 10.88
C SER A 48 -8.68 18.78 11.58
N LEU A 49 -9.56 17.79 11.37
CA LEU A 49 -9.44 16.42 11.89
C LEU A 49 -8.11 15.75 11.53
N ARG A 50 -7.61 15.98 10.31
CA ARG A 50 -6.30 15.44 9.85
C ARG A 50 -5.14 15.95 10.69
N LYS A 51 -5.11 17.24 11.03
CA LYS A 51 -4.08 17.81 11.90
C LYS A 51 -4.16 17.22 13.31
N THR A 52 -5.36 17.03 13.82
CA THR A 52 -5.60 16.45 15.15
C THR A 52 -5.13 15.00 15.21
N ASN A 53 -5.34 14.19 14.17
CA ASN A 53 -4.94 12.78 14.17
C ASN A 53 -3.42 12.58 14.11
N ALA A 54 -2.69 13.37 13.31
CA ALA A 54 -1.22 13.33 13.29
C ALA A 54 -0.64 13.74 14.65
N ALA A 55 -1.14 14.84 15.21
CA ALA A 55 -0.75 15.31 16.54
C ALA A 55 -1.12 14.31 17.65
N LYS A 56 -2.23 13.56 17.51
CA LYS A 56 -2.66 12.56 18.48
C LYS A 56 -1.81 11.31 18.45
N VAL A 57 -1.38 10.86 17.26
CA VAL A 57 -0.42 9.75 17.13
C VAL A 57 0.94 10.16 17.71
N GLU A 58 1.41 11.38 17.43
CA GLU A 58 2.65 11.89 18.02
C GLU A 58 2.53 12.08 19.55
N SER A 59 1.39 12.56 20.05
CA SER A 59 1.16 12.71 21.49
C SER A 59 1.04 11.36 22.21
N LEU A 60 0.49 10.34 21.53
CA LEU A 60 0.42 8.97 22.05
C LEU A 60 1.81 8.32 22.07
N ILE A 61 2.64 8.60 21.06
CA ILE A 61 4.03 8.13 21.03
C ILE A 61 4.87 8.86 22.10
N SER A 62 4.63 10.14 22.35
CA SER A 62 5.37 10.88 23.38
C SER A 62 4.94 10.55 24.81
N THR A 63 3.69 10.09 25.04
CA THR A 63 3.24 9.61 26.35
C THR A 63 3.76 8.24 26.72
N LEU A 64 4.32 7.48 25.76
CA LEU A 64 4.94 6.19 26.05
C LEU A 64 6.30 6.35 26.75
N PRO A 65 6.68 5.41 27.64
CA PRO A 65 8.01 5.35 28.26
C PRO A 65 9.13 5.41 27.21
N GLU A 66 10.22 6.10 27.52
CA GLU A 66 11.30 6.42 26.57
C GLU A 66 11.94 5.17 25.93
N GLU A 67 12.01 4.07 26.67
CA GLU A 67 12.48 2.75 26.19
C GLU A 67 11.52 2.09 25.19
N GLN A 68 10.22 2.37 25.28
CA GLN A 68 9.19 1.76 24.42
C GLN A 68 8.94 2.54 23.13
N ARG A 69 9.28 3.84 23.10
CA ARG A 69 9.12 4.70 21.92
C ARG A 69 9.81 4.15 20.64
N PRO A 70 11.08 3.74 20.66
CA PRO A 70 11.74 3.22 19.46
C PRO A 70 11.16 1.87 19.02
N LEU A 71 10.74 1.02 19.96
CA LEU A 71 10.13 -0.29 19.67
C LEU A 71 8.76 -0.15 19.01
N VAL A 72 7.92 0.75 19.52
CA VAL A 72 6.59 1.04 18.96
C VAL A 72 6.72 1.69 17.58
N GLN A 73 7.71 2.56 17.37
CA GLN A 73 8.02 3.11 16.04
C GLN A 73 8.52 2.04 15.08
N ALA A 74 9.40 1.13 15.51
CA ALA A 74 9.90 0.04 14.67
C ALA A 74 8.78 -0.94 14.27
N TYR A 75 7.92 -1.32 15.22
CA TYR A 75 6.74 -2.15 14.95
C TYR A 75 5.78 -1.47 13.98
N TRP A 76 5.51 -0.18 14.17
CA TRP A 76 4.69 0.60 13.25
C TRP A 76 5.26 0.64 11.83
N ILE A 77 6.57 0.86 11.71
CA ILE A 77 7.27 0.84 10.41
C ILE A 77 7.19 -0.55 9.77
N TYR A 78 7.36 -1.61 10.56
CA TYR A 78 7.24 -2.99 10.09
C TYR A 78 5.85 -3.28 9.50
N GLU A 79 4.79 -2.90 10.21
CA GLU A 79 3.41 -3.01 9.70
C GLU A 79 3.19 -2.19 8.42
N CYS A 80 3.78 -0.98 8.34
CA CYS A 80 3.74 -0.17 7.13
C CYS A 80 4.46 -0.84 5.94
N VAL A 81 5.58 -1.53 6.19
CA VAL A 81 6.31 -2.31 5.17
C VAL A 81 5.50 -3.53 4.75
N LEU A 82 4.95 -4.31 5.69
CA LEU A 82 4.08 -5.45 5.39
C LEU A 82 2.86 -5.06 4.55
N MET A 83 2.21 -3.95 4.91
CA MET A 83 1.08 -3.41 4.16
C MET A 83 1.48 -3.06 2.72
N ARG A 84 2.68 -2.48 2.53
CA ARG A 84 3.20 -2.15 1.19
C ARG A 84 3.49 -3.39 0.36
N VAL A 85 4.02 -4.46 0.98
CA VAL A 85 4.30 -5.75 0.32
C VAL A 85 3.00 -6.42 -0.12
N LYS A 86 1.98 -6.46 0.76
CA LYS A 86 0.69 -7.12 0.45
C LYS A 86 -0.18 -6.33 -0.52
N ALA A 87 -0.23 -5.00 -0.38
CA ALA A 87 -1.14 -4.15 -1.14
C ALA A 87 -0.54 -2.76 -1.41
N PRO A 88 0.30 -2.60 -2.46
CA PRO A 88 1.01 -1.35 -2.70
C PRO A 88 0.08 -0.16 -2.95
N GLY A 89 -1.02 -0.37 -3.68
CA GLY A 89 -2.01 0.67 -3.97
C GLY A 89 -2.85 1.09 -2.76
N LEU A 90 -2.98 0.23 -1.75
CA LEU A 90 -3.70 0.56 -0.52
C LEU A 90 -2.94 1.62 0.29
N CYS A 91 -1.62 1.46 0.45
CA CYS A 91 -0.79 2.45 1.14
C CYS A 91 -0.87 3.84 0.49
N GLU A 92 -0.93 3.91 -0.84
CA GLU A 92 -1.05 5.18 -1.57
C GLU A 92 -2.42 5.82 -1.37
N LYS A 93 -3.50 5.04 -1.49
CA LYS A 93 -4.86 5.52 -1.23
C LYS A 93 -5.05 6.00 0.21
N LEU A 94 -4.54 5.26 1.20
CA LEU A 94 -4.62 5.64 2.61
C LEU A 94 -3.86 6.94 2.91
N ARG A 95 -2.70 7.14 2.25
CA ARG A 95 -1.92 8.38 2.34
C ARG A 95 -2.65 9.54 1.67
N GLN A 96 -3.19 9.37 0.45
CA GLN A 96 -3.97 10.40 -0.24
C GLN A 96 -5.20 10.84 0.56
N GLN A 97 -5.88 9.88 1.19
CA GLN A 97 -7.04 10.15 2.03
C GLN A 97 -6.67 10.69 3.42
N ASN A 98 -5.37 10.75 3.76
CA ASN A 98 -4.84 11.16 5.07
C ASN A 98 -5.56 10.48 6.26
N LYS A 99 -5.94 9.22 6.09
CA LYS A 99 -6.64 8.44 7.13
C LYS A 99 -5.67 7.87 8.17
N LEU A 100 -4.41 7.69 7.79
CA LEU A 100 -3.38 7.05 8.60
C LEU A 100 -2.04 7.77 8.40
N ALA A 101 -1.28 7.94 9.48
CA ALA A 101 0.06 8.53 9.44
C ALA A 101 1.07 7.51 8.90
N LEU A 102 1.15 7.41 7.57
CA LEU A 102 2.04 6.48 6.88
C LEU A 102 3.36 7.17 6.47
N PRO A 103 4.53 6.52 6.64
CA PRO A 103 5.79 7.01 6.11
C PRO A 103 5.72 7.25 4.60
N SER A 104 6.61 8.09 4.07
CA SER A 104 6.67 8.34 2.61
C SER A 104 7.01 7.05 1.85
N GLN A 105 6.64 6.97 0.57
CA GLN A 105 7.00 5.82 -0.27
C GLN A 105 8.53 5.66 -0.37
N LYS A 106 9.27 6.77 -0.46
CA LYS A 106 10.74 6.77 -0.45
C LYS A 106 11.28 6.17 0.85
N THR A 107 10.67 6.50 1.98
CA THR A 107 11.04 5.99 3.30
C THR A 107 10.81 4.47 3.38
N LEU A 108 9.66 3.98 2.93
CA LEU A 108 9.36 2.54 2.93
C LEU A 108 10.30 1.77 2.00
N LEU A 109 10.56 2.29 0.79
CA LEU A 109 11.53 1.69 -0.13
C LEU A 109 12.94 1.65 0.46
N ARG A 110 13.34 2.69 1.21
CA ARG A 110 14.63 2.70 1.92
C ARG A 110 14.72 1.57 2.95
N TYR A 111 13.66 1.35 3.74
CA TYR A 111 13.61 0.23 4.69
C TYR A 111 13.61 -1.13 3.99
N MET A 112 12.85 -1.29 2.89
CA MET A 112 12.86 -2.52 2.11
C MET A 112 14.24 -2.81 1.49
N ARG A 113 14.94 -1.78 1.00
CA ARG A 113 16.31 -1.93 0.50
C ARG A 113 17.32 -2.29 1.60
N ALA A 114 17.09 -1.85 2.83
CA ALA A 114 17.94 -2.20 3.96
C ALA A 114 17.87 -3.70 4.29
N LEU A 115 16.76 -4.39 3.97
CA LEU A 115 16.63 -5.84 4.15
C LEU A 115 17.57 -6.65 3.23
N ARG A 116 18.10 -6.04 2.16
CA ARG A 116 19.07 -6.63 1.21
C ARG A 116 18.77 -8.12 0.91
N PRO A 117 17.72 -8.43 0.14
CA PRO A 117 17.54 -9.79 -0.34
C PRO A 117 18.78 -10.17 -1.17
N ALA A 118 19.52 -11.17 -0.69
CA ALA A 118 20.69 -11.70 -1.36
C ALA A 118 20.34 -13.08 -1.94
N TYR A 119 20.96 -13.45 -3.05
CA TYR A 119 20.93 -14.83 -3.52
C TYR A 119 21.66 -15.73 -2.51
N GLY A 120 21.19 -16.97 -2.40
CA GLY A 120 21.73 -17.94 -1.46
C GLY A 120 21.20 -17.82 -0.03
N PHE A 121 21.95 -18.40 0.88
CA PHE A 121 21.57 -18.57 2.28
C PHE A 121 21.99 -17.38 3.13
N GLN A 122 21.04 -16.76 3.82
CA GLN A 122 21.32 -15.66 4.74
C GLN A 122 21.65 -16.19 6.14
N GLU A 123 22.90 -16.04 6.59
CA GLU A 123 23.34 -16.50 7.92
C GLU A 123 22.48 -15.93 9.05
N ASN A 124 22.13 -14.64 8.98
CA ASN A 124 21.27 -13.98 9.96
C ASN A 124 19.89 -14.66 10.12
N LEU A 125 19.37 -15.26 9.05
CA LEU A 125 18.12 -16.02 9.10
C LEU A 125 18.31 -17.30 9.91
N PHE A 126 19.42 -18.02 9.70
CA PHE A 126 19.73 -19.23 10.46
C PHE A 126 19.96 -18.93 11.95
N THR A 127 20.67 -17.86 12.28
CA THR A 127 20.84 -17.43 13.69
C THR A 127 19.49 -17.12 14.34
N LEU A 128 18.57 -16.48 13.61
CA LEU A 128 17.22 -16.21 14.12
C LEU A 128 16.39 -17.49 14.30
N LEU A 129 16.49 -18.42 13.34
CA LEU A 129 15.81 -19.72 13.40
C LEU A 129 16.34 -20.56 14.56
N GLU A 130 17.66 -20.58 14.77
CA GLU A 130 18.30 -21.26 15.89
C GLU A 130 17.80 -20.71 17.24
N ALA A 131 17.79 -19.37 17.40
CA ALA A 131 17.28 -18.73 18.61
C ALA A 131 15.82 -19.09 18.89
N ARG A 132 14.97 -19.21 17.85
CA ARG A 132 13.59 -19.66 18.01
C ARG A 132 13.48 -21.16 18.29
N SER A 133 14.36 -21.96 17.70
CA SER A 133 14.34 -23.43 17.82
C SER A 133 14.51 -23.93 19.26
N VAL A 134 15.16 -23.15 20.11
CA VAL A 134 15.34 -23.46 21.54
C VAL A 134 13.99 -23.69 22.24
N HIS A 135 12.95 -22.97 21.82
CA HIS A 135 11.61 -23.06 22.39
C HIS A 135 10.74 -24.17 21.78
N TYR A 136 11.18 -24.82 20.69
CA TYR A 136 10.44 -25.90 20.05
C TYR A 136 10.71 -27.24 20.71
N GLN A 137 9.67 -28.04 20.83
CA GLN A 137 9.80 -29.44 21.23
C GLN A 137 10.56 -30.23 20.16
N PRO A 138 11.24 -31.34 20.52
CA PRO A 138 12.00 -32.12 19.55
C PRO A 138 11.18 -32.56 18.34
N GLY A 139 9.90 -32.90 18.50
CA GLY A 139 9.00 -33.25 17.39
C GLY A 139 8.78 -32.11 16.40
N GLU A 140 8.59 -30.88 16.90
CA GLU A 140 8.30 -29.68 16.10
C GLU A 140 9.51 -29.17 15.29
N ARG A 141 10.71 -29.66 15.60
CA ARG A 141 11.95 -29.34 14.86
C ARG A 141 12.10 -30.14 13.57
N HIS A 142 11.28 -31.17 13.37
CA HIS A 142 11.32 -31.99 12.18
C HIS A 142 10.50 -31.37 11.05
N GLY A 143 10.96 -31.55 9.82
CA GLY A 143 10.29 -31.07 8.62
C GLY A 143 10.89 -31.67 7.37
N CYS A 144 10.31 -31.36 6.22
CA CYS A 144 10.87 -31.68 4.92
C CYS A 144 11.51 -30.44 4.30
N ILE A 145 12.63 -30.66 3.60
CA ILE A 145 13.22 -29.66 2.71
C ILE A 145 12.67 -29.92 1.32
N LEU A 146 12.01 -28.93 0.76
CA LEU A 146 11.51 -28.95 -0.61
C LEU A 146 12.48 -28.19 -1.50
N LEU A 147 12.83 -28.81 -2.61
CA LEU A 147 13.68 -28.25 -3.65
C LEU A 147 12.86 -28.19 -4.93
N ASP A 148 12.82 -27.01 -5.55
CA ASP A 148 12.14 -26.81 -6.82
C ASP A 148 12.88 -25.74 -7.64
N GLU A 149 12.62 -25.70 -8.95
CA GLU A 149 13.20 -24.72 -9.86
C GLU A 149 12.12 -23.84 -10.47
N MET A 150 12.37 -22.54 -10.50
CA MET A 150 11.47 -21.57 -11.12
C MET A 150 12.15 -20.94 -12.34
N SER A 151 11.54 -21.09 -13.51
CA SER A 151 12.00 -20.40 -14.72
C SER A 151 11.85 -18.88 -14.57
N LEU A 152 12.89 -18.16 -14.98
CA LEU A 152 13.03 -16.72 -14.91
C LEU A 152 13.11 -16.11 -16.31
N GLU A 153 12.79 -14.81 -16.40
CA GLU A 153 13.13 -14.04 -17.58
C GLU A 153 14.64 -13.75 -17.60
N THR A 154 15.32 -14.12 -18.68
CA THR A 154 16.77 -13.90 -18.83
C THR A 154 17.09 -12.42 -19.08
N ARG A 155 17.44 -11.70 -18.01
CA ARG A 155 17.86 -10.29 -18.10
C ARG A 155 19.06 -10.02 -17.22
N THR A 156 20.00 -9.26 -17.75
CA THR A 156 21.09 -8.69 -16.98
C THR A 156 20.75 -7.27 -16.58
N TYR A 157 21.06 -6.91 -15.34
CA TYR A 157 20.91 -5.54 -14.85
C TYR A 157 22.06 -5.16 -13.94
N TYR A 158 22.42 -3.89 -13.98
CA TYR A 158 23.46 -3.32 -13.12
C TYR A 158 22.82 -2.65 -11.91
N ASP A 159 23.12 -3.15 -10.71
CA ASP A 159 22.72 -2.50 -9.48
C ASP A 159 23.74 -1.41 -9.13
N LYS A 160 23.32 -0.15 -9.30
CA LYS A 160 24.12 1.05 -8.99
C LYS A 160 24.50 1.17 -7.52
N THR A 161 23.77 0.48 -6.63
CA THR A 161 23.96 0.58 -5.17
C THR A 161 25.06 -0.36 -4.69
N THR A 162 25.11 -1.56 -5.25
CA THR A 162 26.11 -2.59 -4.92
C THR A 162 27.29 -2.61 -5.91
N CYS A 163 27.16 -1.88 -7.02
CA CYS A 163 28.08 -1.90 -8.17
C CYS A 163 28.27 -3.30 -8.77
N LYS A 164 27.25 -4.16 -8.66
CA LYS A 164 27.27 -5.54 -9.17
C LYS A 164 26.37 -5.69 -10.40
N VAL A 165 26.80 -6.53 -11.32
CA VAL A 165 25.97 -7.02 -12.42
C VAL A 165 25.22 -8.25 -11.91
N HIS A 166 23.90 -8.23 -12.07
CA HIS A 166 23.02 -9.35 -11.75
C HIS A 166 22.44 -9.93 -13.03
N GLY A 167 21.92 -11.17 -12.95
CA GLY A 167 21.31 -11.88 -14.07
C GLY A 167 22.27 -12.78 -14.85
N VAL A 168 23.48 -12.97 -14.34
CA VAL A 168 24.39 -14.04 -14.74
C VAL A 168 24.18 -15.26 -13.86
N VAL A 169 24.68 -16.42 -14.29
CA VAL A 169 24.65 -17.65 -13.48
C VAL A 169 25.47 -17.44 -12.20
N ASP A 170 24.88 -17.78 -11.06
CA ASP A 170 25.48 -17.75 -9.73
C ASP A 170 25.27 -19.14 -9.10
N LEU A 171 26.37 -19.86 -8.88
CA LEU A 171 26.40 -21.18 -8.27
C LEU A 171 27.05 -21.14 -6.89
N GLY A 172 27.16 -19.96 -6.27
CA GLY A 172 27.72 -19.80 -4.94
C GLY A 172 29.22 -20.09 -4.85
N GLY A 173 29.99 -19.75 -5.89
CA GLY A 173 31.45 -19.94 -5.91
C GLY A 173 31.93 -21.22 -6.60
N PHE A 174 31.01 -22.00 -7.16
CA PHE A 174 31.29 -23.20 -7.96
C PHE A 174 31.17 -22.94 -9.47
N GLU A 175 31.19 -21.67 -9.90
CA GLU A 175 31.09 -21.31 -11.31
C GLU A 175 32.38 -21.67 -12.07
N THR A 176 32.24 -22.22 -13.28
CA THR A 176 33.37 -22.31 -14.20
C THR A 176 33.48 -21.04 -15.04
N GLY A 177 34.63 -20.79 -15.68
CA GLY A 177 34.81 -19.58 -16.51
C GLY A 177 33.78 -19.44 -17.64
N ALA A 178 33.19 -20.55 -18.10
CA ALA A 178 32.12 -20.57 -19.10
C ALA A 178 30.74 -20.17 -18.54
N ASP A 179 30.55 -20.21 -17.22
CA ASP A 179 29.27 -19.90 -16.57
C ASP A 179 29.13 -18.41 -16.24
N LEU A 180 30.24 -17.69 -16.07
CA LEU A 180 30.26 -16.25 -15.78
C LEU A 180 29.61 -15.39 -16.88
N ASP A 181 29.66 -15.85 -18.14
CA ASP A 181 29.05 -15.18 -19.28
C ASP A 181 27.63 -15.69 -19.61
N LYS A 182 27.15 -16.74 -18.93
CA LYS A 182 25.80 -17.26 -19.13
C LYS A 182 24.80 -16.45 -18.31
N ARG A 183 23.60 -16.28 -18.89
CA ARG A 183 22.48 -15.66 -18.20
C ARG A 183 21.75 -16.69 -17.35
N GLY A 184 21.38 -16.30 -16.14
CA GLY A 184 20.52 -17.12 -15.29
C GLY A 184 19.11 -17.18 -15.88
N ASP A 185 18.63 -18.39 -16.13
CA ASP A 185 17.30 -18.67 -16.67
C ASP A 185 16.39 -19.40 -15.67
N HIS A 186 16.95 -19.95 -14.59
CA HIS A 186 16.21 -20.58 -13.50
C HIS A 186 16.72 -20.08 -12.15
N ALA A 187 15.82 -20.10 -11.15
CA ALA A 187 16.17 -19.94 -9.76
C ALA A 187 15.86 -21.23 -9.00
N LEU A 188 16.85 -21.75 -8.28
CA LEU A 188 16.64 -22.82 -7.31
C LEU A 188 15.95 -22.26 -6.07
N VAL A 189 14.83 -22.87 -5.69
CA VAL A 189 14.04 -22.51 -4.51
C VAL A 189 14.19 -23.63 -3.48
N VAL A 190 14.68 -23.27 -2.29
CA VAL A 190 14.79 -24.16 -1.14
C VAL A 190 13.81 -23.71 -0.07
N MET A 191 12.87 -24.58 0.32
CA MET A 191 11.88 -24.29 1.35
C MET A 191 11.92 -25.35 2.45
N LEU A 192 11.94 -24.91 3.71
CA LEU A 192 11.73 -25.79 4.85
C LEU A 192 10.23 -25.79 5.21
N GLN A 193 9.61 -26.97 5.19
CA GLN A 193 8.24 -27.17 5.64
C GLN A 193 8.25 -28.03 6.92
N PRO A 194 7.89 -27.47 8.09
CA PRO A 194 7.83 -28.23 9.33
C PRO A 194 6.72 -29.29 9.29
N PHE A 195 6.93 -30.41 9.98
CA PHE A 195 5.89 -31.40 10.22
C PHE A 195 4.93 -30.84 11.28
N LYS A 196 3.62 -31.06 11.06
CA LYS A 196 2.56 -30.59 11.96
C LYS A 196 2.56 -31.31 13.29
#